data_AF-A0A3M1IX02-F1
#
_entry.id   AF-A0A3M1IX02-F1
#
_cell.length_a   1.000
_cell.length_b   1.000
_cell.length_c   1.000
_cell.angle_alpha   90.00
_cell.angle_beta   90.00
_cell.angle_gamma   90.00
#
_symmetry.space_group_name_H-M   'P 1'
#
loop_
_entity.id
_entity.type
_entity.pdbx_description
1 polymer ?
#
loop_
_entity_poly.entity_id
_entity_poly.type
_entity_poly.pdbx_seq_one_letter_code
_entity_poly.pdbx_strand_id
1 'polypeptide(L)'
;EDSRLIYEINRRLITAMVEDTLRETQRRYGQMKPRSVEEIRALNQPFVAFSQEMSEQCEALRFYLFSWVYRNPRVTRIMAEAQQVLNDLFTRYMEDPQALPPDWRGEEDERGDEACFARKVCDFIAGMTDRYALNEHRRLFDDTPELR
;
A
#
# COMPACT_ATOMS: atom_id res chain seq x y z
N GLU A 1 -25.05 -11.16 -16.33
CA GLU A 1 -25.02 -12.24 -15.32
C GLU A 1 -23.67 -12.33 -14.63
N ASP A 2 -22.56 -12.08 -15.34
CA ASP A 2 -21.18 -12.11 -14.84
C ASP A 2 -20.92 -11.29 -13.58
N SER A 3 -21.53 -10.10 -13.46
CA SER A 3 -21.35 -9.25 -12.26
C SER A 3 -21.87 -9.93 -10.99
N ARG A 4 -23.05 -10.56 -11.02
CA ARG A 4 -23.60 -11.30 -9.86
C ARG A 4 -22.74 -12.49 -9.50
N LEU A 5 -22.19 -13.18 -10.49
CA LEU A 5 -21.28 -14.30 -10.28
C LEU A 5 -19.97 -13.84 -9.61
N ILE A 6 -19.36 -12.75 -10.08
CA ILE A 6 -18.16 -12.17 -9.47
C ILE A 6 -18.42 -11.78 -8.02
N TYR A 7 -19.55 -11.11 -7.74
CA TYR A 7 -19.91 -10.75 -6.37
C TYR A 7 -20.08 -11.99 -5.48
N GLU A 8 -20.74 -13.04 -5.98
CA GLU A 8 -20.93 -14.28 -5.23
C GLU A 8 -19.60 -14.99 -4.95
N ILE A 9 -18.69 -15.04 -5.93
CA ILE A 9 -17.35 -15.61 -5.76
C ILE A 9 -16.57 -14.83 -4.70
N ASN A 10 -16.53 -13.50 -4.80
CA ASN A 10 -15.83 -12.66 -3.83
C ASN A 10 -16.40 -12.83 -2.41
N ARG A 11 -17.73 -12.87 -2.29
CA ARG A 11 -18.39 -13.09 -0.99
C ARG A 11 -17.96 -14.43 -0.39
N ARG A 12 -18.01 -15.51 -1.16
CA ARG A 12 -17.62 -16.85 -0.69
C ARG A 12 -16.14 -16.94 -0.32
N LEU A 13 -15.26 -16.31 -1.09
CA LEU A 13 -13.83 -16.24 -0.78
C LEU A 13 -13.60 -15.53 0.56
N ILE A 14 -14.19 -14.35 0.75
CA ILE A 14 -14.07 -13.59 2.00
C ILE A 14 -14.64 -14.41 3.17
N THR A 15 -15.81 -15.04 3.00
CA THR A 15 -16.41 -15.90 4.04
C THR A 15 -15.46 -17.04 4.42
N ALA A 16 -14.90 -17.76 3.45
CA ALA A 16 -13.97 -18.85 3.72
C ALA A 16 -12.70 -18.38 4.46
N MET A 17 -12.13 -17.25 4.06
CA MET A 17 -10.96 -16.65 4.72
C MET A 17 -11.25 -16.24 6.16
N VAL A 18 -12.41 -15.63 6.42
CA VAL A 18 -12.83 -15.24 7.77
C VAL A 18 -13.08 -16.46 8.65
N GLU A 19 -13.81 -17.46 8.15
CA GLU A 19 -14.09 -18.70 8.87
C GLU A 19 -12.82 -19.51 9.18
N ASP A 20 -11.87 -19.55 8.25
CA ASP A 20 -10.56 -20.15 8.49
C ASP A 20 -9.78 -19.42 9.60
N THR A 21 -9.66 -18.10 9.50
CA THR A 21 -8.94 -17.29 10.51
C THR A 21 -9.53 -17.49 11.90
N LEU A 22 -10.85 -17.54 12.03
CA LEU A 22 -11.53 -17.77 13.30
C LEU A 22 -11.22 -19.16 13.86
N ARG A 23 -11.33 -20.21 13.03
CA ARG A 23 -11.03 -21.59 13.44
C ARG A 23 -9.58 -21.75 13.86
N GLU A 24 -8.65 -21.21 13.07
CA GLU A 24 -7.22 -21.28 13.37
C GLU A 24 -6.86 -20.50 14.65
N THR A 25 -7.45 -19.32 14.84
CA THR A 25 -7.26 -18.53 16.06
C THR A 25 -7.77 -19.28 17.29
N GLN A 26 -8.96 -19.92 17.21
CA GLN A 26 -9.48 -20.75 18.30
C GLN A 26 -8.58 -21.95 18.59
N ARG A 27 -8.04 -22.59 17.55
CA ARG A 27 -7.08 -23.70 17.69
C ARG A 27 -5.81 -23.23 18.41
N ARG A 28 -5.22 -22.11 18.01
CA ARG A 28 -4.03 -21.51 18.64
C ARG A 28 -4.30 -21.11 20.08
N TYR A 29 -5.46 -20.51 20.36
CA TYR A 29 -5.90 -20.20 21.71
C TYR A 29 -5.98 -21.47 22.58
N GLY A 30 -6.55 -22.55 22.06
CA GLY A 30 -6.64 -23.83 22.79
C GLY A 30 -5.28 -24.45 23.13
N GLN A 31 -4.26 -24.22 22.30
CA GLN A 31 -2.90 -24.72 22.49
C GLN A 31 -2.06 -23.84 23.42
N MET A 32 -2.11 -22.52 23.25
CA MET A 32 -1.25 -21.58 23.98
C MET A 32 -1.90 -21.06 25.27
N LYS A 33 -3.23 -20.89 25.26
CA LYS A 33 -4.06 -20.35 26.36
C LYS A 33 -3.45 -19.10 27.02
N PRO A 34 -3.12 -18.07 26.23
CA PRO A 34 -2.55 -16.84 26.79
C PRO A 34 -3.54 -16.19 27.75
N ARG A 35 -3.04 -15.67 28.88
CA ARG A 35 -3.82 -15.05 29.95
C ARG A 35 -3.72 -13.53 29.96
N SER A 36 -2.82 -12.96 29.16
CA SER A 36 -2.64 -11.52 29.04
C SER A 36 -2.20 -11.10 27.64
N VAL A 37 -2.26 -9.79 27.38
CA VAL A 37 -1.80 -9.21 26.11
C VAL A 37 -0.28 -9.31 25.99
N GLU A 38 0.44 -9.23 27.10
CA GLU A 38 1.90 -9.37 27.17
C GLU A 38 2.32 -10.78 26.73
N GLU A 39 1.60 -11.82 27.16
CA GLU A 39 1.87 -13.19 26.72
C GLU A 39 1.65 -13.36 25.22
N ILE A 40 0.63 -12.71 24.64
CA ILE A 40 0.40 -12.72 23.18
C ILE A 40 1.54 -12.01 22.44
N ARG A 41 1.99 -10.84 22.94
CA ARG A 41 3.09 -10.08 22.33
C ARG A 41 4.44 -10.79 22.43
N ALA A 42 4.63 -11.61 23.45
CA ALA A 42 5.85 -12.39 23.66
C ALA A 42 5.92 -13.66 22.79
N LEU A 43 4.87 -13.98 22.02
CA LEU A 43 4.89 -15.14 21.13
C LEU A 43 5.86 -14.94 19.96
N ASN A 44 6.61 -15.99 19.62
CA ASN A 44 7.49 -16.01 18.45
C ASN A 44 6.74 -16.16 17.11
N GLN A 45 5.41 -16.13 17.12
CA GLN A 45 4.58 -16.28 15.93
C GLN A 45 3.29 -15.47 16.07
N PRO A 46 2.66 -15.06 14.94
CA PRO A 46 1.38 -14.37 14.97
C PRO A 46 0.32 -15.20 15.68
N PHE A 47 -0.45 -14.58 16.57
CA PHE A 47 -1.53 -15.27 17.28
C PHE A 47 -2.78 -15.46 16.41
N VAL A 48 -3.12 -14.43 15.63
CA VAL A 48 -4.19 -14.48 14.62
C VAL A 48 -3.53 -14.66 13.26
N ALA A 49 -3.86 -15.75 12.59
CA ALA A 49 -3.35 -16.06 11.25
C ALA A 49 -4.31 -17.01 10.54
N PHE A 50 -4.12 -17.15 9.23
CA PHE A 50 -4.70 -18.24 8.47
C PHE A 50 -4.11 -19.58 8.91
N SER A 51 -4.88 -20.65 8.68
CA SER A 51 -4.34 -22.00 8.72
C SER A 51 -3.26 -22.17 7.65
N GLN A 52 -2.45 -23.21 7.79
CA GLN A 52 -1.43 -23.52 6.79
C GLN A 52 -2.06 -23.72 5.41
N GLU A 53 -3.16 -24.47 5.32
CA GLU A 53 -3.87 -24.75 4.07
C GLU A 53 -4.38 -23.46 3.41
N MET A 54 -5.05 -22.58 4.17
CA MET A 54 -5.54 -21.32 3.63
C MET A 54 -4.41 -20.38 3.22
N SER A 55 -3.29 -20.38 3.95
CA SER A 55 -2.10 -19.60 3.58
C SER A 55 -1.51 -20.06 2.24
N GLU A 56 -1.40 -21.38 2.02
CA GLU A 56 -0.93 -21.96 0.75
C GLU A 56 -1.87 -21.62 -0.41
N GLN A 57 -3.19 -21.66 -0.19
CA GLN A 57 -4.19 -21.27 -1.19
C GLN A 57 -4.12 -19.78 -1.54
N CYS A 58 -3.99 -18.91 -0.53
CA CYS A 58 -3.80 -17.47 -0.70
C CYS A 58 -2.51 -17.15 -1.47
N GLU A 59 -1.45 -17.92 -1.22
CA GLU A 59 -0.19 -17.81 -1.96
C GLU A 59 -0.31 -18.20 -3.44
N ALA A 60 -0.95 -19.33 -3.72
CA ALA A 60 -1.24 -19.74 -5.09
C ALA A 60 -2.07 -18.69 -5.84
N LEU A 61 -3.10 -18.13 -5.20
CA LEU A 61 -3.92 -17.06 -5.76
C LEU A 61 -3.10 -15.79 -6.02
N ARG A 62 -2.25 -15.38 -5.06
CA ARG A 62 -1.37 -14.22 -5.20
C ARG A 62 -0.41 -14.39 -6.39
N PHE A 63 0.19 -15.56 -6.53
CA PHE A 63 1.08 -15.89 -7.65
C PHE A 63 0.36 -15.79 -9.00
N TYR A 64 -0.86 -16.34 -9.07
CA TYR A 64 -1.71 -16.25 -10.25
C TYR A 64 -2.02 -14.78 -10.59
N LEU A 65 -2.50 -13.99 -9.62
CA LEU A 65 -2.81 -12.58 -9.83
C LEU A 65 -1.58 -11.77 -10.24
N PHE A 66 -0.41 -12.04 -9.64
CA PHE A 66 0.84 -11.39 -10.02
C PHE A 66 1.19 -11.63 -11.49
N SER A 67 1.08 -12.88 -11.94
CA SER A 67 1.43 -13.27 -13.31
C SER A 67 0.49 -12.70 -14.35
N TRP A 68 -0.81 -12.62 -14.06
CA TRP A 68 -1.83 -12.30 -15.06
C TRP A 68 -2.40 -10.88 -14.96
N VAL A 69 -2.41 -10.28 -13.76
CA VAL A 69 -2.98 -8.96 -13.52
C VAL A 69 -1.87 -7.91 -13.43
N TYR A 70 -0.93 -8.07 -12.50
CA TYR A 70 0.05 -7.03 -12.22
C TYR A 70 1.17 -6.91 -13.27
N ARG A 71 1.52 -8.02 -13.94
CA ARG A 71 2.46 -8.02 -15.08
C ARG A 71 1.81 -7.78 -16.44
N ASN A 72 0.53 -7.41 -16.46
CA ASN A 72 -0.13 -7.02 -17.70
C ASN A 72 0.56 -5.76 -18.28
N PRO A 73 0.92 -5.73 -19.58
CA PRO A 73 1.62 -4.59 -20.17
C PRO A 73 0.94 -3.24 -19.93
N ARG A 74 -0.39 -3.20 -19.90
CA ARG A 74 -1.15 -1.99 -19.59
C ARG A 74 -0.90 -1.51 -18.16
N VAL A 75 -0.97 -2.42 -17.19
CA VAL A 75 -0.74 -2.10 -15.77
C VAL A 75 0.71 -1.65 -15.55
N THR A 76 1.67 -2.38 -16.13
CA THR A 76 3.08 -2.04 -16.01
C THR A 76 3.40 -0.66 -16.60
N ARG A 77 2.79 -0.30 -17.74
CA ARG A 77 2.94 1.04 -18.33
C ARG A 77 2.41 2.14 -17.40
N ILE A 78 1.20 1.99 -16.87
CA ILE A 78 0.60 2.97 -15.95
C ILE A 78 1.45 3.11 -14.68
N MET A 79 1.98 2.01 -14.14
CA MET A 79 2.86 2.04 -12.97
C MET A 79 4.18 2.78 -13.27
N ALA A 80 4.75 2.62 -14.47
CA ALA A 80 5.96 3.34 -14.87
C ALA A 80 5.71 4.85 -15.00
N GLU A 81 4.59 5.25 -15.61
CA GLU A 81 4.18 6.65 -15.72
C GLU A 81 3.90 7.26 -14.33
N ALA A 82 3.25 6.53 -13.43
CA ALA A 82 3.03 6.97 -12.05
C ALA A 82 4.34 7.10 -11.26
N GLN A 83 5.28 6.17 -11.44
CA GLN A 83 6.61 6.25 -10.82
C GLN A 83 7.38 7.49 -11.30
N GLN A 84 7.28 7.82 -12.59
CA GLN A 84 7.88 9.03 -13.13
C GLN A 84 7.30 10.29 -12.47
N VAL A 85 5.97 10.38 -12.36
CA VAL A 85 5.31 11.51 -11.68
C VAL A 85 5.82 11.70 -10.25
N LEU A 86 5.98 10.61 -9.49
CA LEU A 86 6.49 10.68 -8.12
C LEU A 86 7.95 11.12 -8.07
N ASN A 87 8.80 10.62 -8.98
CA ASN A 87 10.20 11.02 -9.07
C ASN A 87 10.34 12.51 -9.42
N ASP A 88 9.54 12.98 -10.38
CA ASP A 88 9.54 14.37 -10.84
C ASP A 88 9.11 15.30 -9.70
N LEU A 89 8.00 14.98 -9.01
CA LEU A 89 7.54 15.73 -7.84
C LEU A 89 8.58 15.75 -6.72
N PHE A 90 9.14 14.59 -6.36
CA PHE A 90 10.16 14.50 -5.31
C PHE A 90 11.36 15.37 -5.64
N THR A 91 11.90 15.23 -6.85
CA THR A 91 13.06 16.01 -7.32
C THR A 91 12.76 17.50 -7.30
N ARG A 92 11.59 17.91 -7.78
CA ARG A 92 11.20 19.32 -7.85
C ARG A 92 11.07 19.97 -6.48
N TYR A 93 10.54 19.26 -5.48
CA TYR A 93 10.46 19.78 -4.12
C TYR A 93 11.81 19.77 -3.41
N MET A 94 12.69 18.81 -3.71
CA MET A 94 14.06 18.79 -3.21
C MET A 94 14.90 19.95 -3.75
N GLU A 95 14.74 20.31 -5.03
CA GLU A 95 15.50 21.38 -5.68
C GLU A 95 15.01 22.79 -5.33
N ASP A 96 13.70 22.97 -5.17
CA ASP A 96 13.14 24.25 -4.74
C ASP A 96 12.02 24.04 -3.71
N PRO A 97 12.34 24.21 -2.41
CA PRO A 97 11.38 24.09 -1.32
C PRO A 97 10.18 25.05 -1.42
N GLN A 98 10.29 26.15 -2.17
CA GLN A 98 9.16 27.07 -2.35
C GLN A 98 8.08 26.51 -3.28
N ALA A 99 8.33 25.39 -3.96
CA ALA A 99 7.30 24.68 -4.69
C ALA A 99 6.32 23.93 -3.77
N LEU A 100 6.72 23.60 -2.53
CA LEU A 100 5.80 23.01 -1.55
C LEU A 100 4.68 23.99 -1.18
N PRO A 101 3.48 23.50 -0.84
CA PRO A 101 2.43 24.34 -0.28
C PRO A 101 2.90 25.06 0.99
N PRO A 102 2.43 26.28 1.29
CA PRO A 102 2.88 27.07 2.44
C PRO A 102 2.80 26.34 3.78
N ASP A 103 1.74 25.55 4.00
CA ASP A 103 1.54 24.78 5.24
C ASP A 103 2.56 23.65 5.43
N TRP A 104 3.24 23.26 4.35
CA TRP A 104 4.31 22.27 4.35
C TRP A 104 5.70 22.90 4.27
N ARG A 105 5.81 24.23 4.32
CA ARG A 105 7.11 24.91 4.46
C ARG A 105 7.49 25.03 5.92
N GLY A 106 8.77 24.99 6.25
CA GLY A 106 9.24 25.13 7.63
C GLY A 106 10.74 25.39 7.71
N GLU A 107 11.22 25.70 8.91
CA GLU A 107 12.63 26.07 9.14
C GLU A 107 13.62 24.96 8.70
N GLU A 108 13.19 23.70 8.69
CA GLU A 108 13.98 22.56 8.20
C GLU A 108 14.39 22.71 6.73
N ASP A 109 13.62 23.46 5.94
CA ASP A 109 13.87 23.73 4.53
C ASP A 109 15.09 24.66 4.33
N GLU A 110 15.45 25.42 5.38
CA GLU A 110 16.52 26.42 5.37
C GLU A 110 17.74 25.99 6.21
N ARG A 111 17.57 25.02 7.12
CA ARG A 111 18.57 24.61 8.12
C ARG A 111 19.59 23.57 7.64
N GLY A 112 19.46 23.06 6.41
CA GLY A 112 20.49 22.28 5.73
C GLY A 112 20.59 20.79 6.12
N ASP A 113 19.59 20.23 6.81
CA ASP A 113 19.49 18.77 6.98
C ASP A 113 18.70 18.15 5.82
N GLU A 114 19.43 17.79 4.77
CA GLU A 114 18.88 17.20 3.54
C GLU A 114 18.06 15.93 3.80
N ALA A 115 18.45 15.11 4.78
CA ALA A 115 17.76 13.86 5.09
C ALA A 115 16.42 14.11 5.79
N CYS A 116 16.37 15.07 6.71
CA CYS A 116 15.13 15.51 7.35
C CYS A 116 14.17 16.11 6.32
N PHE A 117 14.68 16.97 5.44
CA PHE A 117 13.88 17.57 4.39
C PHE A 117 13.35 16.53 3.39
N ALA A 118 14.19 15.59 2.94
CA ALA A 118 13.75 14.49 2.07
C ALA A 118 12.65 13.64 2.71
N ARG A 119 12.70 13.39 4.02
CA ARG A 119 11.63 12.69 4.75
C ARG A 119 10.32 13.47 4.70
N LYS A 120 10.39 14.77 4.97
CA LYS A 120 9.23 15.66 4.93
C LYS A 120 8.58 15.70 3.54
N VAL A 121 9.38 15.77 2.47
CA VAL A 121 8.90 15.67 1.09
C VAL A 121 8.26 14.30 0.83
N CYS A 122 8.85 13.20 1.31
CA CYS A 122 8.25 11.87 1.19
C CYS A 122 6.89 11.80 1.90
N ASP A 123 6.77 12.35 3.10
CA ASP A 123 5.53 12.34 3.87
C ASP A 123 4.44 13.18 3.18
N PHE A 124 4.82 14.32 2.59
CA PHE A 124 3.92 15.14 1.78
C PHE A 124 3.40 14.36 0.56
N ILE A 125 4.29 13.75 -0.21
CA ILE A 125 3.93 12.96 -1.41
C ILE A 125 3.09 11.74 -1.03
N ALA A 126 3.43 11.03 0.05
CA ALA A 126 2.68 9.87 0.53
C ALA A 126 1.28 10.25 1.06
N GLY A 127 1.09 11.49 1.50
CA GLY A 127 -0.21 12.04 1.90
C GLY A 127 -1.12 12.45 0.73
N MET A 128 -0.62 12.46 -0.50
CA MET A 128 -1.40 12.84 -1.67
C MET A 128 -2.37 11.73 -2.10
N THR A 129 -3.54 12.14 -2.62
CA THR A 129 -4.36 11.25 -3.45
C THR A 129 -3.82 11.23 -4.88
N ASP A 130 -4.07 10.16 -5.64
CA ASP A 130 -3.65 10.06 -7.05
C ASP A 130 -4.05 11.29 -7.88
N ARG A 131 -5.30 11.75 -7.69
CA ARG A 131 -5.82 12.95 -8.37
C ARG A 131 -5.05 14.21 -7.96
N TYR A 132 -4.69 14.34 -6.69
CA TYR A 132 -3.92 15.48 -6.20
C TYR A 132 -2.49 15.45 -6.74
N ALA A 133 -1.81 14.29 -6.72
CA ALA A 133 -0.46 14.13 -7.25
C ALA A 133 -0.39 14.52 -8.74
N LEU A 134 -1.36 14.07 -9.55
CA LEU A 134 -1.43 14.46 -10.96
C LEU A 134 -1.71 15.96 -11.16
N ASN A 135 -2.48 16.59 -10.26
CA ASN A 135 -2.73 18.03 -10.34
C ASN A 135 -1.48 18.84 -9.95
N GLU A 136 -0.76 18.42 -8.91
CA GLU A 136 0.51 19.02 -8.54
C GLU A 136 1.55 18.87 -9.65
N HIS A 137 1.60 17.70 -10.30
CA HIS A 137 2.48 17.49 -11.44
C HIS A 137 2.14 18.45 -12.59
N ARG A 138 0.86 18.61 -12.95
CA ARG A 138 0.44 19.59 -13.99
C ARG A 138 0.73 21.04 -13.62
N ARG A 139 0.78 21.36 -12.32
CA ARG A 139 1.10 22.71 -11.84
C ARG A 139 2.58 23.02 -12.00
N LEU A 140 3.44 22.01 -11.85
CA LEU A 140 4.89 22.15 -11.79
C LEU A 140 5.59 21.80 -13.10
N PHE A 141 4.94 21.04 -13.98
CA PHE A 141 5.50 20.50 -15.22
C PHE A 141 4.54 20.67 -16.40
N ASP A 142 5.12 20.88 -17.59
CA ASP A 142 4.36 21.11 -18.83
C ASP A 142 3.74 19.83 -19.42
N ASP A 143 4.33 18.66 -19.15
CA ASP A 143 3.85 17.36 -19.61
C ASP A 143 3.52 16.47 -18.42
N THR A 144 2.26 16.04 -18.32
CA THR A 144 1.80 15.14 -17.25
C THR A 144 1.07 13.95 -17.87
N PRO A 145 1.47 12.72 -17.55
CA PRO A 145 0.86 11.54 -18.15
C PRO A 145 -0.63 11.40 -17.78
N GLU A 146 -1.42 10.91 -18.72
CA GLU A 146 -2.77 10.43 -18.45
C GLU A 146 -2.72 8.98 -17.98
N LEU A 147 -2.80 8.77 -16.67
CA LEU A 147 -2.89 7.43 -16.09
C LEU A 147 -4.26 6.79 -16.42
N ARG A 148 -4.35 6.07 -17.55
CA ARG A 148 -5.58 5.41 -18.05
C ARG A 148 -5.37 4.00 -18.59
#